data_AF-A0A2V9HVD3-F1
#
_entry.id   AF-A0A2V9HVD3-F1
#
_cell.length_a   1.000
_cell.length_b   1.000
_cell.length_c   1.000
_cell.angle_alpha   90.00
_cell.angle_beta   90.00
_cell.angle_gamma   90.00
#
_symmetry.space_group_name_H-M   'P 1'
#
loop_
_entity.id
_entity.type
_entity.pdbx_description
1 polymer ?
#
loop_
_entity_poly.entity_id
_entity_poly.type
_entity_poly.pdbx_seq_one_letter_code
_entity_poly.pdbx_strand_id
1 'polypeptide(L)'
;MSEFQESATTATPRWVGLAVAVLGGISLLGLGVSWSALNQAKGIEQSTQAVRQANEALTQRVAKADEINQQLQSDVRVVTDKLKVTQSVLIAARKQNKNATTAVDQKVTNLATSVKAELATKANTDDVNKLNGDVTGVRTDLDAAKSSIQMARSEMGTLIARNHDEIDQLRRMGQRDYFEFTVQRKSGATKVGTIQIQLKDTNTKKNRYTINVLADDNSFEKKDRSVNEPIFFYTGGTRQAIELVVNKVTKSTATGYMSMPKATAATSASTATPGQ
;
A
#
# COMPACT_ATOMS: atom_id res chain seq x y z
N MET A 1 65.69 -170.71 2.36
CA MET A 1 64.50 -170.38 3.17
C MET A 1 64.73 -168.96 3.68
N SER A 2 63.92 -168.01 3.20
CA SER A 2 63.63 -166.63 3.69
C SER A 2 64.74 -165.78 4.33
N GLU A 3 64.90 -164.45 4.16
CA GLU A 3 64.27 -163.33 3.43
C GLU A 3 65.02 -162.06 3.90
N PHE A 4 65.13 -161.04 3.02
CA PHE A 4 65.07 -159.57 3.27
C PHE A 4 65.98 -158.89 4.34
N GLN A 5 66.46 -157.64 4.21
CA GLN A 5 66.35 -156.62 3.16
C GLN A 5 67.44 -155.56 3.39
N GLU A 6 67.84 -154.98 2.26
CA GLU A 6 68.73 -153.84 2.05
C GLU A 6 68.00 -152.50 2.29
N SER A 7 68.72 -151.41 2.54
CA SER A 7 68.22 -150.04 2.31
C SER A 7 69.35 -149.07 1.95
N ALA A 8 69.21 -148.51 0.76
CA ALA A 8 70.11 -147.61 0.06
C ALA A 8 69.90 -146.12 0.39
N THR A 9 70.91 -145.33 0.09
CA THR A 9 70.95 -143.85 0.14
C THR A 9 70.34 -143.23 -1.14
N THR A 10 69.51 -142.20 -0.99
CA THR A 10 68.84 -141.48 -2.10
C THR A 10 69.37 -140.04 -2.21
N ALA A 11 69.83 -139.66 -3.40
CA ALA A 11 70.16 -138.28 -3.78
C ALA A 11 68.94 -137.56 -4.39
N THR A 12 68.72 -136.29 -4.04
CA THR A 12 67.59 -135.46 -4.51
C THR A 12 67.88 -134.74 -5.84
N PRO A 13 66.92 -134.69 -6.79
CA PRO A 13 67.10 -134.09 -8.11
C PRO A 13 66.91 -132.55 -8.14
N ARG A 14 67.70 -131.86 -8.99
CA ARG A 14 67.92 -130.40 -9.01
C ARG A 14 66.73 -129.51 -9.45
N TRP A 15 65.61 -130.07 -9.88
CA TRP A 15 64.45 -129.29 -10.38
C TRP A 15 63.57 -128.69 -9.27
N VAL A 16 63.63 -129.25 -8.06
CA VAL A 16 62.81 -128.81 -6.91
C VAL A 16 63.17 -127.40 -6.44
N GLY A 17 64.45 -127.00 -6.54
CA GLY A 17 64.89 -125.65 -6.15
C GLY A 17 64.34 -124.53 -7.04
N LEU A 18 64.13 -124.80 -8.33
CA LEU A 18 63.57 -123.81 -9.27
C LEU A 18 62.07 -123.57 -9.02
N ALA A 19 61.31 -124.62 -8.68
CA ALA A 19 59.89 -124.50 -8.42
C ALA A 19 59.58 -123.62 -7.19
N VAL A 20 60.38 -123.73 -6.13
CA VAL A 20 60.21 -122.95 -4.90
C VAL A 20 60.51 -121.46 -5.10
N ALA A 21 61.50 -121.13 -5.93
CA ALA A 21 61.86 -119.74 -6.23
C ALA A 21 60.74 -119.00 -6.98
N VAL A 22 60.09 -119.65 -7.94
CA VAL A 22 58.97 -119.07 -8.69
C VAL A 22 57.75 -118.85 -7.79
N LEU A 23 57.43 -119.82 -6.92
CA LEU A 23 56.32 -119.69 -5.97
C LEU A 23 56.56 -118.58 -4.92
N GLY A 24 57.81 -118.40 -4.47
CA GLY A 24 58.19 -117.30 -3.58
C GLY A 24 58.07 -115.91 -4.22
N GLY A 25 58.34 -115.79 -5.53
CA GLY A 25 58.19 -114.53 -6.25
C GLY A 25 56.73 -114.09 -6.40
N ILE A 26 55.82 -115.03 -6.64
CA ILE A 26 54.39 -114.74 -6.84
C ILE A 26 53.71 -114.30 -5.53
N SER A 27 54.10 -114.86 -4.38
CA SER A 27 53.50 -114.50 -3.08
C SER A 27 53.91 -113.09 -2.60
N LEU A 28 55.14 -112.67 -2.87
CA LEU A 28 55.62 -111.32 -2.52
C LEU A 28 54.93 -110.22 -3.33
N LEU A 29 54.60 -110.50 -4.60
CA LEU A 29 53.82 -109.58 -5.43
C LEU A 29 52.41 -109.39 -4.86
N GLY A 30 51.76 -110.46 -4.37
CA GLY A 30 50.42 -110.39 -3.77
C GLY A 30 50.35 -109.60 -2.45
N LEU A 31 51.41 -109.61 -1.65
CA LEU A 31 51.45 -108.84 -0.39
C LEU A 31 51.68 -107.33 -0.64
N GLY A 32 52.44 -106.97 -1.68
CA GLY A 32 52.68 -105.57 -2.05
C GLY A 32 51.41 -104.83 -2.49
N VAL A 33 50.56 -105.47 -3.29
CA VAL A 33 49.26 -104.86 -3.68
C VAL A 33 48.30 -104.74 -2.49
N SER A 34 48.32 -105.69 -1.56
CA SER A 34 47.45 -105.67 -0.37
C SER A 34 47.78 -104.52 0.59
N TRP A 35 49.05 -104.22 0.79
CA TRP A 35 49.48 -103.09 1.65
C TRP A 35 49.15 -101.73 1.02
N SER A 36 49.24 -101.61 -0.32
CA SER A 36 48.89 -100.38 -1.03
C SER A 36 47.40 -100.05 -0.95
N ALA A 37 46.53 -101.07 -0.96
CA ALA A 37 45.09 -100.91 -0.83
C ALA A 37 44.69 -100.45 0.58
N LEU A 38 45.35 -100.96 1.63
CA LEU A 38 45.04 -100.61 3.02
C LEU A 38 45.44 -99.16 3.34
N ASN A 39 46.54 -98.66 2.78
CA ASN A 39 46.98 -97.28 2.97
C ASN A 39 46.10 -96.29 2.18
N GLN A 40 45.55 -96.71 1.02
CA GLN A 40 44.56 -95.92 0.27
C GLN A 40 43.20 -95.84 1.00
N ALA A 41 42.78 -96.89 1.72
CA ALA A 41 41.52 -96.89 2.46
C ALA A 41 41.43 -95.79 3.52
N LYS A 42 42.51 -95.50 4.27
CA LYS A 42 42.54 -94.38 5.24
C LYS A 42 42.49 -93.00 4.58
N GLY A 43 43.11 -92.84 3.43
CA GLY A 43 43.00 -91.61 2.63
C GLY A 43 41.58 -91.37 2.12
N ILE A 44 40.86 -92.46 1.77
CA ILE A 44 39.48 -92.42 1.31
C ILE A 44 38.52 -92.00 2.43
N GLU A 45 38.71 -92.45 3.67
CA GLU A 45 37.88 -92.02 4.81
C GLU A 45 38.03 -90.51 5.08
N GLN A 46 39.26 -89.99 5.07
CA GLN A 46 39.52 -88.57 5.28
C GLN A 46 39.02 -87.71 4.12
N SER A 47 39.17 -88.16 2.87
CA SER A 47 38.56 -87.49 1.72
C SER A 47 37.03 -87.52 1.77
N THR A 48 36.43 -88.60 2.27
CA THR A 48 34.98 -88.72 2.41
C THR A 48 34.43 -87.75 3.46
N GLN A 49 35.13 -87.55 4.58
CA GLN A 49 34.76 -86.54 5.58
C GLN A 49 34.92 -85.11 5.07
N ALA A 50 36.01 -84.80 4.36
CA ALA A 50 36.22 -83.50 3.75
C ALA A 50 35.15 -83.19 2.68
N VAL A 51 34.77 -84.18 1.87
CA VAL A 51 33.68 -84.06 0.89
C VAL A 51 32.33 -83.85 1.57
N ARG A 52 32.05 -84.52 2.70
CA ARG A 52 30.82 -84.28 3.48
C ARG A 52 30.76 -82.86 4.03
N GLN A 53 31.83 -82.36 4.65
CA GLN A 53 31.89 -80.98 5.16
C GLN A 53 31.77 -79.95 4.03
N ALA A 54 32.40 -80.19 2.89
CA ALA A 54 32.26 -79.33 1.72
C ALA A 54 30.81 -79.33 1.17
N ASN A 55 30.14 -80.48 1.13
CA ASN A 55 28.74 -80.59 0.74
C ASN A 55 27.79 -79.89 1.73
N GLU A 56 28.04 -80.00 3.03
CA GLU A 56 27.24 -79.30 4.06
C GLU A 56 27.44 -77.78 3.96
N ALA A 57 28.68 -77.30 3.80
CA ALA A 57 28.97 -75.89 3.60
C ALA A 57 28.38 -75.35 2.28
N LEU A 58 28.40 -76.15 1.21
CA LEU A 58 27.76 -75.81 -0.05
C LEU A 58 26.24 -75.73 0.10
N THR A 59 25.64 -76.68 0.81
CA THR A 59 24.19 -76.69 1.09
C THR A 59 23.77 -75.46 1.88
N GLN A 60 24.54 -75.07 2.91
CA GLN A 60 24.29 -73.84 3.67
C GLN A 60 24.44 -72.58 2.81
N ARG A 61 25.41 -72.54 1.90
CA ARG A 61 25.59 -71.42 0.96
C ARG A 61 24.43 -71.33 -0.03
N VAL A 62 23.94 -72.45 -0.55
CA VAL A 62 22.76 -72.49 -1.43
C VAL A 62 21.53 -72.00 -0.68
N ALA A 63 21.27 -72.51 0.52
CA ALA A 63 20.15 -72.05 1.35
C ALA A 63 20.22 -70.54 1.64
N LYS A 64 21.41 -70.02 1.96
CA LYS A 64 21.63 -68.58 2.17
C LYS A 64 21.47 -67.76 0.88
N ALA A 65 21.88 -68.30 -0.26
CA ALA A 65 21.70 -67.66 -1.55
C ALA A 65 20.20 -67.60 -1.92
N ASP A 66 19.44 -68.66 -1.65
CA ASP A 66 18.00 -68.70 -1.86
C ASP A 66 17.27 -67.70 -0.95
N GLU A 67 17.66 -67.60 0.32
CA GLU A 67 17.14 -66.60 1.26
C GLU A 67 17.43 -65.16 0.78
N ILE A 68 18.67 -64.88 0.37
CA ILE A 68 19.06 -63.57 -0.19
C ILE A 68 18.28 -63.28 -1.47
N ASN A 69 18.10 -64.26 -2.35
CA ASN A 69 17.31 -64.09 -3.58
C ASN A 69 15.84 -63.78 -3.27
N GLN A 70 15.24 -64.46 -2.29
CA GLN A 70 13.87 -64.15 -1.85
C GLN A 70 13.77 -62.75 -1.23
N GLN A 71 14.74 -62.35 -0.42
CA GLN A 71 14.78 -61.02 0.18
C GLN A 71 14.95 -59.93 -0.89
N LEU A 72 15.86 -60.11 -1.85
CA LEU A 72 16.06 -59.19 -2.97
C LEU A 72 14.79 -59.05 -3.81
N GLN A 73 14.08 -60.14 -4.10
CA GLN A 73 12.81 -60.08 -4.82
C GLN A 73 11.75 -59.28 -4.05
N SER A 74 11.68 -59.46 -2.72
CA SER A 74 10.80 -58.71 -1.85
C SER A 74 11.16 -57.22 -1.82
N ASP A 75 12.43 -56.88 -1.64
CA ASP A 75 12.92 -55.50 -1.59
C ASP A 75 12.70 -54.78 -2.93
N VAL A 76 12.97 -55.44 -4.06
CA VAL A 76 12.69 -54.90 -5.40
C VAL A 76 11.19 -54.67 -5.59
N ARG A 77 10.32 -55.56 -5.09
CA ARG A 77 8.86 -55.37 -5.15
C ARG A 77 8.43 -54.17 -4.32
N VAL A 78 8.91 -54.04 -3.08
CA VAL A 78 8.59 -52.91 -2.19
C VAL A 78 9.08 -51.59 -2.79
N VAL A 79 10.31 -51.55 -3.32
CA VAL A 79 10.86 -50.36 -3.99
C VAL A 79 10.03 -50.01 -5.23
N THR A 80 9.65 -51.00 -6.04
CA THR A 80 8.79 -50.80 -7.20
C THR A 80 7.43 -50.22 -6.81
N ASP A 81 6.81 -50.76 -5.77
CA ASP A 81 5.51 -50.29 -5.28
C ASP A 81 5.61 -48.88 -4.69
N LYS A 82 6.66 -48.58 -3.91
CA LYS A 82 6.92 -47.22 -3.42
C LYS A 82 7.14 -46.24 -4.58
N LEU A 83 7.91 -46.60 -5.60
CA LEU A 83 8.11 -45.73 -6.77
C LEU A 83 6.80 -45.46 -7.51
N LYS A 84 5.94 -46.48 -7.68
CA LYS A 84 4.60 -46.29 -8.28
C LYS A 84 3.74 -45.33 -7.46
N VAL A 85 3.69 -45.52 -6.14
CA VAL A 85 2.93 -44.64 -5.22
C VAL A 85 3.49 -43.22 -5.25
N THR A 86 4.81 -43.05 -5.20
CA THR A 86 5.46 -41.73 -5.27
C THR A 86 5.17 -41.03 -6.59
N GLN A 87 5.19 -41.75 -7.72
CA GLN A 87 4.81 -41.18 -9.02
C GLN A 87 3.33 -40.77 -9.05
N SER A 88 2.42 -41.60 -8.53
CA SER A 88 1.00 -41.25 -8.49
C SER A 88 0.72 -40.03 -7.60
N VAL A 89 1.38 -39.94 -6.44
CA VAL A 89 1.28 -38.79 -5.53
C VAL A 89 1.84 -37.53 -6.20
N LEU A 90 2.97 -37.62 -6.90
CA LEU A 90 3.56 -36.49 -7.62
C LEU A 90 2.65 -35.99 -8.76
N ILE A 91 2.04 -36.89 -9.52
CA ILE A 91 1.08 -36.54 -10.58
C ILE A 91 -0.17 -35.89 -9.97
N ALA A 92 -0.72 -36.45 -8.89
CA ALA A 92 -1.87 -35.90 -8.19
C ALA A 92 -1.57 -34.51 -7.62
N ALA A 93 -0.42 -34.33 -6.96
CA ALA A 93 0.04 -33.06 -6.42
C ALA A 93 0.21 -32.00 -7.53
N ARG A 94 0.82 -32.36 -8.67
CA ARG A 94 0.93 -31.45 -9.83
C ARG A 94 -0.43 -31.06 -10.39
N LYS A 95 -1.36 -32.01 -10.51
CA LYS A 95 -2.73 -31.74 -10.99
C LYS A 95 -3.48 -30.81 -10.03
N GLN A 96 -3.38 -31.05 -8.72
CA GLN A 96 -3.98 -30.21 -7.71
C GLN A 96 -3.39 -28.80 -7.73
N ASN A 97 -2.06 -28.66 -7.84
CA ASN A 97 -1.42 -27.35 -7.94
C ASN A 97 -1.89 -26.60 -9.19
N LYS A 98 -1.95 -27.26 -10.36
CA LYS A 98 -2.45 -26.63 -11.59
C LYS A 98 -3.89 -26.14 -11.44
N ASN A 99 -4.77 -26.94 -10.84
CA ASN A 99 -6.16 -26.57 -10.59
C ASN A 99 -6.25 -25.39 -9.60
N ALA A 100 -5.44 -25.41 -8.54
CA ALA A 100 -5.38 -24.33 -7.56
C ALA A 100 -4.90 -23.02 -8.20
N THR A 101 -3.85 -23.06 -9.02
CA THR A 101 -3.36 -21.90 -9.78
C THR A 101 -4.44 -21.35 -10.70
N THR A 102 -5.11 -22.19 -11.50
CA THR A 102 -6.20 -21.73 -12.38
C THR A 102 -7.36 -21.13 -11.60
N ALA A 103 -7.74 -21.70 -10.46
CA ALA A 103 -8.80 -21.15 -9.61
C ALA A 103 -8.40 -19.80 -8.99
N VAL A 104 -7.14 -19.63 -8.61
CA VAL A 104 -6.60 -18.35 -8.13
C VAL A 104 -6.59 -17.32 -9.26
N ASP A 105 -6.09 -17.67 -10.44
CA ASP A 105 -6.06 -16.77 -11.60
C ASP A 105 -7.47 -16.30 -12.01
N GLN A 106 -8.44 -17.21 -11.99
CA GLN A 106 -9.85 -16.87 -12.23
C GLN A 106 -10.39 -15.92 -11.16
N LYS A 107 -10.12 -16.17 -9.87
CA LYS A 107 -10.54 -15.29 -8.78
C LYS A 107 -9.89 -13.90 -8.89
N VAL A 108 -8.60 -13.84 -9.20
CA VAL A 108 -7.87 -12.57 -9.40
C VAL A 108 -8.44 -11.80 -10.58
N THR A 109 -8.71 -12.48 -11.71
CA THR A 109 -9.30 -11.85 -12.91
C THR A 109 -10.72 -11.34 -12.64
N ASN A 110 -11.54 -12.14 -11.95
CA ASN A 110 -12.90 -11.75 -11.57
C ASN A 110 -12.89 -10.57 -10.59
N LEU A 111 -12.00 -10.59 -9.59
CA LEU A 111 -11.84 -9.49 -8.64
C LEU A 111 -11.37 -8.22 -9.35
N ALA A 112 -10.37 -8.31 -10.24
CA ALA A 112 -9.90 -7.17 -11.02
C ALA A 112 -11.01 -6.58 -11.90
N THR A 113 -11.85 -7.43 -12.51
CA THR A 113 -12.99 -7.00 -13.32
C THR A 113 -14.07 -6.34 -12.46
N SER A 114 -14.41 -6.93 -11.31
CA SER A 114 -15.38 -6.38 -10.36
C SER A 114 -14.93 -5.03 -9.81
N VAL A 115 -13.68 -4.92 -9.37
CA VAL A 115 -13.10 -3.67 -8.87
C VAL A 115 -13.08 -2.61 -9.97
N LYS A 116 -12.74 -2.97 -11.21
CA LYS A 116 -12.77 -2.04 -12.34
C LYS A 116 -14.19 -1.55 -12.65
N ALA A 117 -15.19 -2.42 -12.58
CA ALA A 117 -16.59 -2.07 -12.80
C ALA A 117 -17.15 -1.18 -11.66
N GLU A 118 -16.85 -1.53 -10.40
CA GLU A 118 -17.23 -0.70 -9.25
C GLU A 118 -16.55 0.67 -9.29
N LEU A 119 -15.25 0.72 -9.62
CA LEU A 119 -14.51 1.97 -9.73
C LEU A 119 -15.02 2.84 -10.88
N ALA A 120 -15.36 2.25 -12.03
CA ALA A 120 -16.00 2.98 -13.13
C ALA A 120 -17.37 3.56 -12.76
N THR A 121 -18.10 2.92 -11.85
CA THR A 121 -19.44 3.37 -11.41
C THR A 121 -19.34 4.41 -10.29
N LYS A 122 -18.37 4.28 -9.37
CA LYS A 122 -18.23 5.16 -8.18
C LYS A 122 -17.31 6.35 -8.40
N ALA A 123 -16.38 6.25 -9.33
CA ALA A 123 -15.42 7.29 -9.69
C ALA A 123 -15.50 7.56 -11.20
N ASN A 124 -16.71 7.65 -11.75
CA ASN A 124 -16.84 8.07 -13.13
C ASN A 124 -16.28 9.48 -13.26
N THR A 125 -15.28 9.65 -14.13
CA THR A 125 -14.65 10.94 -14.44
C THR A 125 -15.69 11.99 -14.81
N ASP A 126 -16.81 11.59 -15.42
CA ASP A 126 -17.90 12.50 -15.79
C ASP A 126 -18.59 13.12 -14.57
N ASP A 127 -18.85 12.35 -13.50
CA ASP A 127 -19.49 12.86 -12.29
C ASP A 127 -18.57 13.82 -11.53
N VAL A 128 -17.26 13.53 -11.51
CA VAL A 128 -16.25 14.42 -10.92
C VAL A 128 -16.13 15.71 -11.73
N ASN A 129 -16.12 15.61 -13.07
CA ASN A 129 -16.08 16.77 -13.95
C ASN A 129 -17.34 17.63 -13.83
N LYS A 130 -18.51 17.00 -13.73
CA LYS A 130 -19.78 17.67 -13.51
C LYS A 130 -19.78 18.39 -12.16
N LEU A 131 -19.37 17.72 -11.08
CA LEU A 131 -19.26 18.34 -9.76
C LEU A 131 -18.29 19.54 -9.76
N ASN A 132 -17.15 19.43 -10.45
CA ASN A 132 -16.22 20.54 -10.60
C ASN A 132 -16.83 21.72 -11.37
N GLY A 133 -17.60 21.42 -12.43
CA GLY A 133 -18.40 22.41 -13.17
C GLY A 133 -19.43 23.10 -12.29
N ASP A 134 -20.22 22.34 -11.53
CA ASP A 134 -21.24 22.85 -10.61
C ASP A 134 -20.61 23.73 -9.51
N VAL A 135 -19.50 23.30 -8.92
CA VAL A 135 -18.76 24.10 -7.91
C VAL A 135 -18.22 25.39 -8.50
N THR A 136 -17.69 25.34 -9.72
CA THR A 136 -17.21 26.54 -10.42
C THR A 136 -18.36 27.49 -10.78
N GLY A 137 -19.50 26.94 -11.20
CA GLY A 137 -20.74 27.68 -11.44
C GLY A 137 -21.24 28.37 -10.17
N VAL A 138 -21.40 27.62 -9.07
CA VAL A 138 -21.80 28.17 -7.76
C VAL A 138 -20.85 29.25 -7.27
N ARG A 139 -19.54 29.08 -7.46
CA ARG A 139 -18.56 30.11 -7.10
C ARG A 139 -18.76 31.39 -7.93
N THR A 140 -18.98 31.24 -9.24
CA THR A 140 -19.24 32.36 -10.14
C THR A 140 -20.54 33.08 -9.78
N ASP A 141 -21.61 32.33 -9.51
CA ASP A 141 -22.91 32.85 -9.09
C ASP A 141 -22.82 33.56 -7.74
N LEU A 142 -22.04 33.02 -6.80
CA LEU A 142 -21.81 33.65 -5.50
C LEU A 142 -21.04 34.97 -5.63
N ASP A 143 -20.02 35.02 -6.48
CA ASP A 143 -19.27 36.24 -6.76
C ASP A 143 -20.17 37.29 -7.45
N ALA A 144 -21.02 36.87 -8.40
CA ALA A 144 -22.01 37.72 -9.06
C ALA A 144 -23.08 38.23 -8.08
N ALA A 145 -23.57 37.39 -7.19
CA ALA A 145 -24.53 37.75 -6.14
C ALA A 145 -23.90 38.74 -5.15
N LYS A 146 -22.65 38.51 -4.73
CA LYS A 146 -21.91 39.41 -3.86
C LYS A 146 -21.74 40.79 -4.49
N SER A 147 -21.41 40.85 -5.79
CA SER A 147 -21.32 42.10 -6.54
C SER A 147 -22.68 42.80 -6.64
N SER A 148 -23.73 42.05 -6.98
CA SER A 148 -25.10 42.55 -7.05
C SER A 148 -25.59 43.11 -5.71
N ILE A 149 -25.28 42.44 -4.60
CA ILE A 149 -25.59 42.93 -3.25
C ILE A 149 -24.81 44.21 -2.93
N GLN A 150 -23.54 44.33 -3.34
CA GLN A 150 -22.77 45.56 -3.16
C GLN A 150 -23.35 46.72 -3.96
N MET A 151 -23.75 46.49 -5.22
CA MET A 151 -24.39 47.49 -6.06
C MET A 151 -25.77 47.87 -5.53
N ALA A 152 -26.62 46.90 -5.18
CA ALA A 152 -27.93 47.16 -4.60
C ALA A 152 -27.85 47.93 -3.27
N ARG A 153 -26.82 47.66 -2.43
CA ARG A 153 -26.54 48.46 -1.23
C ARG A 153 -26.09 49.89 -1.56
N SER A 154 -25.37 50.07 -2.66
CA SER A 154 -24.99 51.40 -3.17
C SER A 154 -26.21 52.19 -3.67
N GLU A 155 -27.11 51.54 -4.40
CA GLU A 155 -28.30 52.17 -5.01
C GLU A 155 -29.44 52.39 -4.01
N MET A 156 -29.61 51.51 -3.02
CA MET A 156 -30.56 51.68 -1.92
C MET A 156 -30.06 52.68 -0.85
N GLY A 157 -28.85 53.23 -1.03
CA GLY A 157 -28.56 54.59 -0.56
C GLY A 157 -27.97 54.75 0.84
N THR A 158 -27.37 53.73 1.46
CA THR A 158 -26.50 53.95 2.65
C THR A 158 -25.41 52.87 2.76
N LEU A 159 -24.34 52.98 1.95
CA LEU A 159 -23.10 52.26 2.26
C LEU A 159 -22.43 52.95 3.45
N ILE A 160 -22.78 52.50 4.65
CA ILE A 160 -22.20 53.01 5.89
C ILE A 160 -20.85 52.32 6.10
N ALA A 161 -19.76 53.02 5.79
CA ALA A 161 -18.42 52.52 6.09
C ALA A 161 -18.20 52.53 7.61
N ARG A 162 -17.68 51.43 8.16
CA ARG A 162 -17.41 51.29 9.60
C ARG A 162 -15.93 51.38 9.94
N ASN A 163 -15.06 51.24 8.95
CA ASN A 163 -13.61 51.27 9.07
C ASN A 163 -12.97 52.03 7.89
N HIS A 164 -11.68 52.32 8.02
CA HIS A 164 -10.90 53.05 7.02
C HIS A 164 -10.87 52.34 5.65
N ASP A 165 -10.71 51.02 5.64
CA ASP A 165 -10.63 50.23 4.40
C ASP A 165 -11.94 50.31 3.58
N GLU A 166 -13.08 50.31 4.26
CA GLU A 166 -14.40 50.49 3.65
C GLU A 166 -14.58 51.92 3.13
N ILE A 167 -14.06 52.94 3.82
CA ILE A 167 -14.07 54.33 3.33
C ILE A 167 -13.23 54.44 2.04
N ASP A 168 -12.08 53.77 1.98
CA ASP A 168 -11.24 53.73 0.79
C ASP A 168 -11.89 52.97 -0.37
N GLN A 169 -12.66 51.92 -0.08
CA GLN A 169 -13.48 51.25 -1.08
C GLN A 169 -14.54 52.21 -1.65
N LEU A 170 -15.21 52.99 -0.81
CA LEU A 170 -16.18 53.99 -1.25
C LEU A 170 -15.54 55.12 -2.07
N ARG A 171 -14.34 55.57 -1.70
CA ARG A 171 -13.56 56.52 -2.51
C ARG A 171 -13.27 55.97 -3.91
N ARG A 172 -12.92 54.68 -4.02
CA ARG A 172 -12.68 54.01 -5.31
C ARG A 172 -13.93 53.91 -6.19
N MET A 173 -15.13 53.89 -5.61
CA MET A 173 -16.40 53.94 -6.36
C MET A 173 -16.67 55.31 -7.01
N GLY A 174 -15.87 56.34 -6.68
CA GLY A 174 -15.62 57.50 -7.54
C GLY A 174 -16.68 58.62 -7.58
N GLN A 175 -17.84 58.44 -6.95
CA GLN A 175 -18.94 59.42 -7.05
C GLN A 175 -18.93 60.52 -5.97
N ARG A 176 -18.20 60.33 -4.87
CA ARG A 176 -18.20 61.23 -3.70
C ARG A 176 -16.81 61.32 -3.05
N ASP A 177 -16.50 62.46 -2.45
CA ASP A 177 -15.30 62.67 -1.65
C ASP A 177 -15.60 62.36 -0.17
N TYR A 178 -14.78 61.50 0.43
CA TYR A 178 -14.95 61.05 1.81
C TYR A 178 -13.88 61.67 2.72
N PHE A 179 -14.33 62.39 3.75
CA PHE A 179 -13.49 63.06 4.74
C PHE A 179 -13.68 62.44 6.12
N GLU A 180 -12.64 61.81 6.64
CA GLU A 180 -12.63 61.30 8.00
C GLU A 180 -12.44 62.45 9.00
N PHE A 181 -13.07 62.34 10.17
CA PHE A 181 -12.94 63.34 11.21
C PHE A 181 -12.92 62.74 12.61
N THR A 182 -12.33 63.50 13.52
CA THR A 182 -12.41 63.30 14.96
C THR A 182 -12.67 64.65 15.62
N VAL A 183 -13.75 64.77 16.40
CA VAL A 183 -14.15 66.01 17.09
C VAL A 183 -14.21 65.80 18.59
N GLN A 184 -13.92 66.86 19.37
CA GLN A 184 -13.94 66.83 20.84
C GLN A 184 -14.95 67.84 21.41
N ARG A 185 -15.68 67.49 22.48
CA ARG A 185 -16.81 68.28 23.05
C ARG A 185 -16.44 69.69 23.52
N LYS A 186 -15.15 69.99 23.70
CA LYS A 186 -14.65 71.27 24.21
C LYS A 186 -13.65 71.96 23.29
N SER A 187 -13.33 71.39 22.13
CA SER A 187 -12.36 71.99 21.19
C SER A 187 -12.97 73.02 20.24
N GLY A 188 -14.28 73.27 20.33
CA GLY A 188 -14.98 74.15 19.39
C GLY A 188 -15.33 73.45 18.07
N ALA A 189 -15.68 74.24 17.06
CA ALA A 189 -16.00 73.74 15.73
C ALA A 189 -14.72 73.31 14.99
N THR A 190 -14.76 72.15 14.35
CA THR A 190 -13.67 71.57 13.56
C THR A 190 -14.06 71.57 12.09
N LYS A 191 -13.19 72.09 11.21
CA LYS A 191 -13.43 72.09 9.76
C LYS A 191 -13.21 70.70 9.18
N VAL A 192 -14.18 70.20 8.41
CA VAL A 192 -14.10 68.92 7.68
C VAL A 192 -14.63 69.17 6.27
N GLY A 193 -13.77 69.06 5.26
CA GLY A 193 -14.10 69.51 3.90
C GLY A 193 -14.45 71.01 3.87
N THR A 194 -15.63 71.35 3.33
CA THR A 194 -16.14 72.72 3.22
C THR A 194 -16.97 73.20 4.41
N ILE A 195 -17.32 72.33 5.36
CA ILE A 195 -18.18 72.68 6.50
C ILE A 195 -17.43 72.57 7.84
N GLN A 196 -18.06 73.03 8.91
CA GLN A 196 -17.54 72.83 10.27
C GLN A 196 -18.52 72.01 11.12
N ILE A 197 -17.97 71.17 11.99
CA ILE A 197 -18.75 70.33 12.89
C ILE A 197 -18.27 70.51 14.33
N GLN A 198 -19.21 70.55 15.28
CA GLN A 198 -18.93 70.71 16.70
C GLN A 198 -19.68 69.66 17.51
N LEU A 199 -18.96 68.86 18.30
CA LEU A 199 -19.57 67.93 19.24
C LEU A 199 -20.16 68.69 20.43
N LYS A 200 -21.46 68.54 20.69
CA LYS A 200 -22.15 69.19 21.82
C LYS A 200 -22.34 68.23 22.99
N ASP A 201 -22.75 67.00 22.72
CA ASP A 201 -23.00 66.01 23.77
C ASP A 201 -22.76 64.56 23.29
N THR A 202 -22.49 63.66 24.24
CA THR A 202 -22.23 62.23 23.99
C THR A 202 -22.81 61.38 25.12
N ASN A 203 -23.56 60.33 24.76
CA ASN A 203 -24.01 59.29 25.67
C ASN A 203 -23.44 57.94 25.22
N THR A 204 -22.30 57.55 25.78
CA THR A 204 -21.60 56.31 25.42
C THR A 204 -22.38 55.05 25.80
N LYS A 205 -23.23 55.09 26.84
CA LYS A 205 -24.03 53.94 27.25
C LYS A 205 -25.15 53.62 26.23
N LYS A 206 -25.69 54.65 25.58
CA LYS A 206 -26.75 54.51 24.58
C LYS A 206 -26.25 54.63 23.14
N ASN A 207 -24.94 54.82 22.94
CA ASN A 207 -24.33 55.12 21.64
C ASN A 207 -25.04 56.29 20.92
N ARG A 208 -25.31 57.36 21.66
CA ARG A 208 -25.96 58.58 21.15
C ARG A 208 -25.02 59.78 21.21
N TYR A 209 -25.23 60.75 20.33
CA TYR A 209 -24.50 62.01 20.32
C TYR A 209 -25.37 63.17 19.87
N THR A 210 -24.94 64.38 20.23
CA THR A 210 -25.46 65.63 19.68
C THR A 210 -24.33 66.38 19.00
N ILE A 211 -24.49 66.69 17.73
CA ILE A 211 -23.50 67.43 16.94
C ILE A 211 -24.16 68.66 16.32
N ASN A 212 -23.41 69.74 16.23
CA ASN A 212 -23.81 70.94 15.54
C ASN A 212 -23.06 71.02 14.21
N VAL A 213 -23.77 71.23 13.12
CA VAL A 213 -23.23 71.35 11.77
C VAL A 213 -23.34 72.80 11.34
N LEU A 214 -22.22 73.42 10.98
CA LEU A 214 -22.14 74.80 10.52
C LEU A 214 -21.76 74.80 9.04
N ALA A 215 -22.65 75.32 8.20
CA ALA A 215 -22.48 75.41 6.75
C ALA A 215 -23.20 76.65 6.21
N ASP A 216 -22.57 77.37 5.29
CA ASP A 216 -23.12 78.53 4.57
C ASP A 216 -23.86 79.52 5.47
N ASP A 217 -23.16 80.00 6.50
CA ASP A 217 -23.64 80.92 7.53
C ASP A 217 -24.82 80.41 8.39
N ASN A 218 -25.26 79.16 8.17
CA ASN A 218 -26.29 78.50 8.94
C ASN A 218 -25.70 77.47 9.90
N SER A 219 -26.38 77.27 11.04
CA SER A 219 -26.03 76.28 12.04
C SER A 219 -27.23 75.38 12.32
N PHE A 220 -27.01 74.06 12.25
CA PHE A 220 -28.05 73.06 12.47
C PHE A 220 -27.60 72.06 13.54
N GLU A 221 -28.36 72.01 14.64
CA GLU A 221 -28.14 71.01 15.68
C GLU A 221 -28.83 69.69 15.32
N LYS A 222 -28.07 68.59 15.41
CA LYS A 222 -28.57 67.23 15.27
C LYS A 222 -28.47 66.55 16.63
N LYS A 223 -29.56 66.63 17.38
CA LYS A 223 -29.69 66.14 18.76
C LYS A 223 -30.02 64.65 18.83
N ASP A 224 -29.42 63.98 19.81
CA ASP A 224 -29.67 62.58 20.21
C ASP A 224 -29.65 61.56 19.06
N ARG A 225 -28.66 61.67 18.17
CA ARG A 225 -28.46 60.79 17.01
C ARG A 225 -27.71 59.53 17.37
N SER A 226 -28.04 58.42 16.73
CA SER A 226 -27.37 57.13 16.96
C SER A 226 -26.06 57.05 16.19
N VAL A 227 -25.06 56.34 16.73
CA VAL A 227 -23.88 55.97 15.93
C VAL A 227 -24.30 55.10 14.73
N ASN A 228 -23.55 55.19 13.64
CA ASN A 228 -23.85 54.54 12.37
C ASN A 228 -25.23 54.91 11.79
N GLU A 229 -25.74 56.09 12.15
CA GLU A 229 -26.92 56.70 11.53
C GLU A 229 -26.46 57.78 10.54
N PRO A 230 -26.79 57.68 9.25
CA PRO A 230 -26.44 58.68 8.27
C PRO A 230 -27.35 59.90 8.40
N ILE A 231 -26.72 61.07 8.52
CA ILE A 231 -27.39 62.35 8.60
C ILE A 231 -27.19 63.06 7.27
N PHE A 232 -28.30 63.23 6.54
CA PHE A 232 -28.30 63.98 5.28
C PHE A 232 -28.65 65.43 5.50
N PHE A 233 -27.90 66.33 4.86
CA PHE A 233 -28.20 67.75 4.81
C PHE A 233 -27.68 68.36 3.51
N TYR A 234 -28.20 69.53 3.18
CA TYR A 234 -27.84 70.26 1.96
C TYR A 234 -27.13 71.55 2.35
N THR A 235 -26.14 71.90 1.55
CA THR A 235 -25.37 73.15 1.65
C THR A 235 -25.56 73.92 0.34
N GLY A 236 -25.48 75.25 0.41
CA GLY A 236 -25.54 76.13 -0.74
C GLY A 236 -24.51 75.74 -1.80
N GLY A 237 -24.97 75.59 -3.05
CA GLY A 237 -24.11 75.29 -4.19
C GLY A 237 -24.21 73.87 -4.76
N THR A 238 -24.82 72.90 -4.06
CA THR A 238 -24.98 71.52 -4.60
C THR A 238 -26.41 70.99 -4.43
N ARG A 239 -26.99 70.41 -5.49
CA ARG A 239 -28.30 69.73 -5.43
C ARG A 239 -28.24 68.32 -4.79
N GLN A 240 -27.03 67.82 -4.53
CA GLN A 240 -26.80 66.51 -3.93
C GLN A 240 -26.60 66.66 -2.42
N ALA A 241 -27.12 65.71 -1.65
CA ALA A 241 -27.00 65.72 -0.19
C ALA A 241 -25.56 65.44 0.25
N ILE A 242 -25.11 66.14 1.28
CA ILE A 242 -23.96 65.74 2.09
C ILE A 242 -24.44 64.74 3.13
N GLU A 243 -23.62 63.72 3.38
CA GLU A 243 -23.89 62.69 4.38
C GLU A 243 -22.83 62.76 5.48
N LEU A 244 -23.27 62.81 6.74
CA LEU A 244 -22.41 62.71 7.91
C LEU A 244 -22.75 61.45 8.69
N VAL A 245 -21.74 60.63 8.97
CA VAL A 245 -21.85 59.43 9.78
C VAL A 245 -20.85 59.51 10.93
N VAL A 246 -21.32 59.26 12.15
CA VAL A 246 -20.46 59.05 13.31
C VAL A 246 -20.44 57.56 13.63
N ASN A 247 -19.26 56.92 13.55
CA ASN A 247 -19.13 55.49 13.79
C ASN A 247 -18.86 55.15 15.25
N LYS A 248 -18.13 56.02 15.95
CA LYS A 248 -17.71 55.77 17.34
C LYS A 248 -17.78 57.04 18.17
N VAL A 249 -18.30 56.90 19.39
CA VAL A 249 -18.40 57.96 20.38
C VAL A 249 -17.71 57.52 21.67
N THR A 250 -17.00 58.44 22.29
CA THR A 250 -16.39 58.26 23.61
C THR A 250 -16.98 59.29 24.59
N LYS A 251 -16.44 59.35 25.81
CA LYS A 251 -16.91 60.27 26.85
C LYS A 251 -16.69 61.75 26.49
N SER A 252 -15.82 62.06 25.52
CA SER A 252 -15.48 63.43 25.11
C SER A 252 -15.24 63.60 23.61
N THR A 253 -15.19 62.52 22.83
CA THR A 253 -14.86 62.56 21.40
C THR A 253 -15.88 61.79 20.56
N ALA A 254 -15.97 62.14 19.27
CA ALA A 254 -16.71 61.41 18.27
C ALA A 254 -15.87 61.30 17.00
N THR A 255 -15.86 60.12 16.38
CA THR A 255 -15.12 59.83 15.16
C THR A 255 -16.05 59.29 14.09
N GLY A 256 -15.81 59.67 12.85
CA GLY A 256 -16.66 59.27 11.73
C GLY A 256 -16.15 59.82 10.42
N TYR A 257 -17.03 59.89 9.44
CA TYR A 257 -16.71 60.43 8.12
C TYR A 257 -17.86 61.26 7.57
N MET A 258 -17.52 62.08 6.59
CA MET A 258 -18.46 62.87 5.82
C MET A 258 -18.25 62.60 4.34
N SER A 259 -19.34 62.33 3.64
CA SER A 259 -19.38 62.14 2.20
C SER A 259 -19.95 63.39 1.54
N MET A 260 -19.12 64.06 0.74
CA MET A 260 -19.51 65.22 -0.06
C MET A 260 -19.63 64.79 -1.52
N PRO A 261 -20.62 65.31 -2.26
CA PRO A 261 -20.66 65.10 -3.69
C PRO A 261 -19.41 65.72 -4.33
N LYS A 262 -18.75 64.96 -5.21
CA LYS A 262 -17.58 65.46 -5.92
C LYS A 262 -18.04 66.60 -6.81
N ALA A 263 -17.42 67.77 -6.68
CA ALA A 263 -17.68 68.87 -7.59
C ALA A 263 -17.36 68.38 -9.01
N THR A 264 -18.39 68.16 -9.82
CA THR A 264 -18.21 68.16 -11.27
C THR A 264 -17.70 69.55 -11.55
N ALA A 265 -16.45 69.68 -12.00
CA ALA A 265 -15.91 70.95 -12.44
C ALA A 265 -16.96 71.58 -13.34
N ALA A 266 -17.62 72.63 -12.84
CA ALA A 266 -18.57 73.39 -13.62
C ALA A 266 -17.72 73.94 -14.75
N THR A 267 -17.85 73.35 -15.94
CA THR A 267 -17.31 73.89 -17.18
C THR A 267 -17.79 75.32 -17.22
N SER A 268 -16.91 76.24 -16.85
CA SER A 268 -17.14 77.66 -16.99
C SER A 268 -17.19 77.87 -18.49
N ALA A 269 -18.38 77.78 -19.07
CA ALA A 269 -18.63 78.19 -20.44
C ALA A 269 -18.45 79.71 -20.44
N SER A 270 -17.21 80.15 -20.60
CA SER A 270 -16.92 81.51 -21.00
C SER A 270 -17.56 81.70 -22.37
N THR A 271 -18.74 82.33 -22.37
CA THR A 271 -19.35 82.91 -23.56
C THR A 271 -18.43 84.01 -24.06
N ALA A 272 -17.43 83.62 -24.86
CA ALA A 272 -16.71 84.54 -25.72
C ALA A 272 -17.57 84.77 -26.95
N THR A 273 -18.38 85.83 -26.90
CA THR A 273 -19.03 86.44 -28.05
C THR A 273 -17.95 86.87 -29.05
N PRO A 274 -17.92 86.39 -30.30
CA PRO A 274 -17.16 87.04 -31.35
C PRO A 274 -18.00 88.22 -31.84
N GLY A 275 -17.58 89.43 -31.49
CA GLY A 275 -18.08 90.65 -32.08
C GLY A 275 -17.35 90.97 -33.38
N GLN A 276 -18.15 91.42 -34.35
CA GLN A 276 -17.85 92.18 -35.59
C GLN A 276 -16.92 91.56 -36.63
#